data_AF-A0A482ZQT3-F1
#
_entry.id   AF-A0A482ZQT3-F1
#
_cell.length_a   1.000
_cell.length_b   1.000
_cell.length_c   1.000
_cell.angle_alpha   90.00
_cell.angle_beta   90.00
_cell.angle_gamma   90.00
#
_symmetry.space_group_name_H-M   'P 1'
#
loop_
_entity.id
_entity.type
_entity.pdbx_description
1 polymer ?
#
loop_
_entity_poly.entity_id
_entity_poly.type
_entity_poly.pdbx_seq_one_letter_code
_entity_poly.pdbx_strand_id
1 'polypeptide(L)'
;MQLILSRICNGKPPKNVYSSENYAGSIKNITAIKFKGKEFNNARIYCKDYYENKLRIIVLSELLESKKQTKLTHKEKNLIKKVSDYDY
;
A
#
# COMPACT_ATOMS: atom_id res chain seq x y z
N MET A 1 -13.46 14.48 -0.94
CA MET A 1 -12.24 13.74 -1.34
C MET A 1 -11.06 13.88 -0.34
N GLN A 2 -11.14 14.73 0.69
CA GLN A 2 -10.10 14.89 1.74
C GLN A 2 -10.05 13.81 2.84
N LEU A 3 -10.87 12.74 2.78
CA LEU A 3 -11.12 11.84 3.92
C LEU A 3 -10.15 10.65 4.09
N ILE A 4 -9.53 10.15 3.02
CA ILE A 4 -8.72 8.92 3.10
C ILE A 4 -7.29 9.24 3.54
N LEU A 5 -6.62 10.16 2.85
CA LEU A 5 -5.25 10.56 3.19
C LEU A 5 -5.16 11.10 4.62
N SER A 6 -6.10 11.94 5.04
CA SER A 6 -6.16 12.43 6.42
C SER A 6 -6.28 11.29 7.45
N ARG A 7 -7.14 10.29 7.21
CA ARG A 7 -7.25 9.10 8.08
C ARG A 7 -5.98 8.26 8.10
N ILE A 8 -5.29 8.13 6.97
CA ILE A 8 -4.02 7.42 6.87
C ILE A 8 -2.95 8.17 7.67
N CYS A 9 -2.77 9.47 7.43
CA CYS A 9 -1.80 10.32 8.12
C CYS A 9 -2.05 10.36 9.64
N ASN A 10 -3.30 10.38 10.08
CA ASN A 10 -3.68 10.34 11.49
C ASN A 10 -3.57 8.95 12.14
N GLY A 11 -3.06 7.93 11.42
CA GLY A 11 -2.77 6.61 11.98
C GLY A 11 -4.00 5.75 12.31
N LYS A 12 -5.21 6.18 11.91
CA LYS A 12 -6.46 5.45 12.14
C LYS A 12 -7.13 4.95 10.84
N PRO A 13 -6.41 4.54 9.78
CA PRO A 13 -7.09 4.06 8.59
C PRO A 13 -7.69 2.67 8.85
N PRO A 14 -8.92 2.42 8.38
CA PRO A 14 -9.47 1.08 8.34
C PRO A 14 -8.58 0.14 7.51
N LYS A 15 -8.38 -1.12 7.95
CA LYS A 15 -7.54 -2.12 7.25
C LYS A 15 -7.98 -2.41 5.81
N ASN A 16 -9.27 -2.20 5.51
CA ASN A 16 -9.82 -2.34 4.17
C ASN A 16 -9.47 -1.16 3.24
N VAL A 17 -8.92 -0.07 3.76
CA VAL A 17 -8.52 1.14 3.04
C VAL A 17 -7.00 1.25 2.97
N TYR A 18 -6.30 1.01 4.07
CA TYR A 18 -4.84 1.07 4.12
C TYR A 18 -4.28 0.03 5.09
N SER A 19 -3.37 -0.82 4.63
CA SER A 19 -2.75 -1.82 5.51
C SER A 19 -1.39 -2.26 5.00
N SER A 20 -0.61 -2.88 5.88
CA SER A 20 0.64 -3.54 5.53
C SER A 20 0.43 -4.65 4.48
N GLU A 21 1.40 -4.79 3.58
CA GLU A 21 1.50 -5.85 2.57
C GLU A 21 2.85 -6.59 2.66
N ASN A 22 3.52 -6.54 3.82
CA ASN A 22 4.76 -7.27 4.08
C ASN A 22 4.48 -8.77 4.09
N TYR A 23 4.90 -9.50 3.04
CA TYR A 23 4.66 -10.94 2.94
C TYR A 23 5.87 -11.81 3.34
N ALA A 24 7.04 -11.20 3.55
CA ALA A 24 8.28 -11.86 3.93
C ALA A 24 9.09 -10.96 4.89
N GLY A 25 9.95 -11.54 5.73
CA GLY A 25 10.71 -10.79 6.74
C GLY A 25 11.70 -9.76 6.17
N SER A 26 12.13 -9.93 4.92
CA SER A 26 12.97 -8.97 4.19
C SER A 26 12.20 -7.75 3.67
N ILE A 27 10.87 -7.83 3.58
CA ILE A 27 10.01 -6.76 3.04
C ILE A 27 9.40 -6.02 4.22
N LYS A 28 9.80 -4.75 4.39
CA LYS A 28 9.41 -3.93 5.53
C LYS A 28 8.79 -2.63 5.07
N ASN A 29 7.89 -2.13 5.90
CA ASN A 29 7.19 -0.86 5.73
C ASN A 29 6.46 -0.70 4.39
N ILE A 30 6.01 -1.81 3.78
CA ILE A 30 5.19 -1.76 2.58
C ILE A 30 3.72 -1.79 2.96
N THR A 31 2.96 -0.89 2.38
CA THR A 31 1.52 -0.75 2.59
C THR A 31 0.80 -0.66 1.24
N ALA A 32 -0.51 -0.79 1.27
CA ALA A 32 -1.33 -0.51 0.09
C ALA A 32 -2.54 0.35 0.43
N ILE A 33 -2.76 1.40 -0.36
CA ILE A 33 -4.06 2.07 -0.46
C ILE A 33 -4.97 1.17 -1.31
N LYS A 34 -6.14 0.83 -0.80
CA LYS A 34 -7.06 -0.15 -1.37
C LYS A 34 -8.32 0.54 -1.86
N PHE A 35 -8.50 0.57 -3.18
CA PHE A 35 -9.74 1.00 -3.81
C PHE A 35 -10.62 -0.22 -4.01
N LYS A 36 -11.64 -0.40 -3.18
CA LYS A 36 -12.49 -1.59 -3.20
C LYS A 36 -13.76 -1.37 -4.01
N GLY A 37 -14.22 -2.41 -4.68
CA GLY A 37 -15.47 -2.39 -5.43
C GLY A 37 -15.24 -2.59 -6.92
N LYS A 38 -16.32 -2.97 -7.63
CA LYS A 38 -16.28 -3.23 -9.07
C LYS A 38 -15.88 -1.98 -9.86
N GLU A 39 -16.35 -0.81 -9.43
CA GLU A 39 -16.06 0.49 -10.05
C GLU A 39 -14.56 0.82 -10.07
N PHE A 40 -13.81 0.38 -9.05
CA PHE A 40 -12.37 0.57 -8.95
C PHE A 40 -11.58 -0.67 -9.32
N ASN A 41 -12.22 -1.73 -9.82
CA ASN A 41 -11.60 -3.00 -10.17
C ASN A 41 -10.74 -3.62 -9.04
N ASN A 42 -11.04 -3.29 -7.78
CA ASN A 42 -10.20 -3.62 -6.63
C ASN A 42 -8.72 -3.17 -6.76
N ALA A 43 -8.48 -2.02 -7.39
CA ALA A 43 -7.16 -1.45 -7.60
C ALA A 43 -6.43 -1.16 -6.27
N ARG A 44 -5.09 -1.10 -6.35
CA ARG A 44 -4.22 -0.80 -5.22
C ARG A 44 -3.06 0.08 -5.62
N ILE A 45 -2.70 1.00 -4.74
CA ILE A 45 -1.42 1.71 -4.84
C ILE A 45 -0.53 1.16 -3.74
N TYR A 46 0.53 0.46 -4.13
CA TYR A 46 1.57 0.01 -3.21
C TYR A 46 2.46 1.19 -2.83
N CYS A 47 2.69 1.33 -1.54
CA CYS A 47 3.38 2.46 -0.93
C CYS A 47 4.54 1.98 -0.05
N LYS A 48 5.51 2.85 0.17
CA LYS A 48 6.57 2.68 1.18
C LYS A 48 6.40 3.73 2.27
N ASP A 49 6.24 3.27 3.51
CA ASP A 49 6.11 4.13 4.69
C ASP A 49 7.49 4.35 5.32
N TYR A 50 7.78 5.59 5.65
CA TYR A 50 8.97 5.97 6.41
C TYR A 50 8.57 6.80 7.63
N TYR A 51 9.41 6.72 8.63
CA TYR A 51 9.31 7.57 9.81
C TYR A 51 10.64 8.29 9.97
N GLU A 52 10.61 9.60 9.83
CA GLU A 52 11.75 10.46 10.09
C GLU A 52 11.36 11.44 11.19
N ASN A 53 12.02 11.31 12.34
CA ASN A 53 11.66 12.03 13.57
C ASN A 53 10.18 11.81 13.96
N LYS A 54 9.33 12.82 13.72
CA LYS A 54 7.88 12.81 13.97
C LYS A 54 7.06 12.85 12.68
N LEU A 55 7.72 12.90 11.52
CA LEU A 55 7.07 12.94 10.23
C LEU A 55 6.88 11.50 9.73
N ARG A 56 5.63 11.18 9.38
CA ARG A 56 5.33 9.99 8.62
C ARG A 56 5.30 10.35 7.15
N ILE A 57 6.23 9.79 6.39
CA ILE A 57 6.31 9.97 4.93
C ILE A 57 5.73 8.72 4.29
N ILE A 58 4.82 8.91 3.33
CA ILE A 58 4.21 7.82 2.59
C ILE A 58 4.47 8.08 1.12
N VAL A 59 5.28 7.22 0.51
CA VAL A 59 5.57 7.32 -0.91
C VAL A 59 4.65 6.37 -1.67
N LEU A 60 3.84 6.93 -2.58
CA LEU A 60 2.97 6.17 -3.46
C LEU A 60 3.80 5.73 -4.67
N SER A 61 3.98 4.43 -4.87
CA SER A 61 5.05 3.93 -5.73
C SER A 61 4.55 3.19 -6.97
N GLU A 62 3.70 2.18 -6.81
CA GLU A 62 3.28 1.29 -7.90
C GLU A 62 1.78 1.05 -7.90
N LEU A 63 1.16 1.12 -9.08
CA LEU A 63 -0.26 0.82 -9.28
C LEU A 63 -0.44 -0.66 -9.66
N LEU A 64 -1.32 -1.33 -8.92
CA LEU A 64 -1.98 -2.55 -9.36
C LEU A 64 -3.41 -2.18 -9.79
N GLU A 65 -3.65 -2.16 -11.09
CA GLU A 65 -4.95 -1.77 -11.68
C GLU A 65 -6.11 -2.68 -11.28
N SER A 66 -5.83 -3.94 -10.99
CA SER A 66 -6.87 -4.90 -10.64
C SER A 66 -6.34 -5.98 -9.72
N LYS A 67 -7.04 -6.18 -8.59
CA LYS A 67 -6.79 -7.32 -7.72
C LYS A 67 -7.94 -8.33 -7.79
N LYS A 68 -7.67 -9.48 -8.38
CA LYS A 68 -8.70 -10.50 -8.65
C LYS A 68 -8.92 -11.49 -7.50
N GLN A 69 -7.91 -11.73 -6.68
CA GLN A 69 -7.93 -12.77 -5.65
C GLN A 69 -7.53 -12.22 -4.30
N THR A 70 -8.01 -12.80 -3.19
CA THR A 70 -7.64 -12.35 -1.84
C THR A 70 -6.15 -12.60 -1.54
N LYS A 71 -5.61 -13.74 -1.98
CA LYS A 71 -4.20 -14.11 -1.78
C LYS A 71 -3.28 -13.34 -2.71
N LEU A 72 -2.01 -13.21 -2.31
CA LEU A 72 -0.98 -12.59 -3.13
C LEU A 72 -0.52 -13.54 -4.26
N THR A 73 -0.64 -13.07 -5.49
CA THR A 73 -0.11 -13.72 -6.70
C THR A 73 1.35 -13.35 -6.91
N HIS A 74 2.04 -14.03 -7.84
CA HIS A 74 3.42 -13.71 -8.19
C HIS A 74 3.58 -12.27 -8.71
N LYS A 75 2.64 -11.78 -9.53
CA LYS A 75 2.62 -10.39 -10.02
C LYS A 75 2.63 -9.38 -8.87
N GLU A 76 1.76 -9.61 -7.88
CA GLU A 76 1.60 -8.70 -6.74
C GLU A 76 2.82 -8.74 -5.83
N LYS A 77 3.39 -9.93 -5.60
CA LYS A 77 4.65 -10.08 -4.85
C LYS A 77 5.80 -9.34 -5.54
N ASN A 78 5.90 -9.42 -6.87
CA ASN A 78 6.94 -8.73 -7.63
C ASN A 78 6.78 -7.20 -7.55
N LEU A 79 5.57 -6.67 -7.64
CA LEU A 79 5.31 -5.23 -7.43
C LEU A 79 5.71 -4.80 -6.02
N ILE A 80 5.28 -5.55 -4.99
CA ILE A 80 5.64 -5.26 -3.59
C ILE A 80 7.16 -5.28 -3.40
N LYS A 81 7.85 -6.28 -3.97
CA LYS A 81 9.32 -6.37 -3.91
C LYS A 81 9.98 -5.18 -4.62
N LYS A 82 9.51 -4.83 -5.82
CA LYS A 82 10.00 -3.65 -6.56
C LYS A 82 9.89 -2.37 -5.73
N VAL A 83 8.75 -2.16 -5.08
CA VAL A 83 8.55 -1.00 -4.17
C VAL A 83 9.50 -1.06 -2.97
N SER A 84 9.73 -2.25 -2.41
CA SER A 84 10.68 -2.45 -1.31
C SER A 84 12.11 -2.07 -1.69
N ASP A 85 12.52 -2.36 -2.92
CA ASP A 85 13.88 -2.15 -3.42
C ASP A 85 14.16 -0.69 -3.87
N TYR A 86 13.13 0.17 -3.96
CA TYR A 86 13.30 1.57 -4.29
C TYR A 86 14.05 2.37 -3.20
N ASP A 87 14.93 3.25 -3.65
CA ASP A 87 15.66 4.24 -2.87
C ASP A 87 15.00 5.62 -3.06
N TYR A 88 14.81 6.36 -1.96
CA TYR A 88 14.04 7.62 -1.94
C TYR A 88 14.69 8.66 -1.06
#